data_AF-A0A448X683-F1
#
_entry.id   AF-A0A448X683-F1
#
_cell.length_a   1.000
_cell.length_b   1.000
_cell.length_c   1.000
_cell.angle_alpha   90.00
_cell.angle_beta   90.00
_cell.angle_gamma   90.00
#
_symmetry.space_group_name_H-M   'P 1'
#
loop_
_entity.id
_entity.type
_entity.pdbx_description
1 polymer ?
#
loop_
_entity_poly.entity_id
_entity_poly.type
_entity_poly.pdbx_seq_one_letter_code
_entity_poly.pdbx_strand_id
1 'polypeptide(L)'
;MLPTIWTYWNSSFLDSDTYWGDQGYYSGAGAYVDLSRNLEKTTQIIKDLFENLWLDRATRAVFLQFTLYNPNMNIFCTCRSVTGRLRPLFLDRNVCKWDTCRLFP
;
A
#
# COMPACT_ATOMS: atom_id res chain seq x y z
N MET A 1 15.91 12.69 2.88
CA MET A 1 14.55 12.37 3.35
C MET A 1 13.54 12.75 2.28
N LEU A 2 12.62 11.84 1.96
CA LEU A 2 11.50 12.15 1.06
C LEU A 2 10.38 12.82 1.87
N PRO A 3 9.93 14.04 1.51
CA PRO A 3 8.96 14.81 2.30
C PRO A 3 7.54 14.21 2.30
N THR A 4 7.23 13.30 1.37
CA THR A 4 5.90 12.68 1.20
C THR A 4 5.53 11.69 2.31
N ILE A 5 6.53 11.16 3.02
CA ILE A 5 6.38 10.08 4.01
C ILE A 5 5.72 10.56 5.32
N TRP A 6 5.94 11.83 5.69
CA TRP A 6 5.50 12.42 6.95
C TRP A 6 4.42 13.48 6.77
N THR A 7 3.99 13.69 5.53
CA THR A 7 2.97 14.66 5.17
C THR A 7 1.68 13.95 4.80
N TYR A 8 0.56 14.51 5.23
CA TYR A 8 -0.76 13.99 4.89
C TYR A 8 -1.19 14.49 3.51
N TRP A 9 -1.64 13.57 2.66
CA TRP A 9 -2.16 13.87 1.33
C TRP A 9 -3.63 13.49 1.20
N ASN A 10 -4.40 14.34 0.53
CA ASN A 10 -5.82 14.09 0.28
C ASN A 10 -6.04 12.98 -0.76
N SER A 11 -7.14 12.26 -0.64
CA SER A 11 -7.54 11.18 -1.55
C SER A 11 -7.57 11.61 -3.02
N SER A 12 -8.08 12.83 -3.28
CA SER A 12 -8.17 13.40 -4.63
C SER A 12 -6.82 13.69 -5.27
N PHE A 13 -5.78 13.94 -4.46
CA PHE A 13 -4.42 14.12 -4.97
C PHE A 13 -3.77 12.77 -5.30
N LEU A 14 -4.06 11.75 -4.49
CA LEU A 14 -3.54 10.40 -4.66
C LEU A 14 -4.33 9.56 -5.68
N ASP A 15 -5.40 10.12 -6.26
CA ASP A 15 -6.34 9.44 -7.17
C ASP A 15 -6.72 8.03 -6.68
N SER A 16 -7.02 7.95 -5.37
CA SER A 16 -7.21 6.68 -4.68
C SER A 16 -8.62 6.58 -4.14
N ASP A 17 -9.26 5.46 -4.49
CA ASP A 17 -10.59 5.11 -4.01
C ASP A 17 -10.59 4.72 -2.53
N THR A 18 -11.77 4.81 -1.92
CA THR A 18 -11.99 4.34 -0.56
C THR A 18 -11.95 2.80 -0.53
N TYR A 19 -11.14 2.24 0.38
CA TYR A 19 -11.09 0.81 0.63
C TYR A 19 -12.10 0.41 1.70
N TRP A 20 -12.99 -0.51 1.33
CA TRP A 20 -13.98 -1.09 2.23
C TRP A 20 -13.43 -2.42 2.75
N GLY A 21 -12.89 -2.39 3.97
CA GLY A 21 -12.35 -3.57 4.64
C GLY A 21 -13.32 -4.14 5.66
N ASP A 22 -13.05 -5.37 6.09
CA ASP A 22 -13.76 -6.04 7.19
C ASP A 22 -13.76 -5.21 8.50
N GLN A 23 -12.73 -4.38 8.68
CA GLN A 23 -12.50 -3.58 9.88
C GLN A 23 -12.99 -2.13 9.77
N GLY A 24 -13.53 -1.74 8.61
CA GLY A 24 -14.10 -0.41 8.39
C GLY A 24 -13.69 0.22 7.06
N TYR A 25 -14.05 1.49 6.95
CA TYR A 25 -13.86 2.31 5.77
C TYR A 25 -12.54 3.07 5.87
N TYR A 26 -11.66 2.89 4.89
CA TYR A 26 -10.40 3.59 4.80
C TYR A 26 -10.43 4.48 3.56
N SER A 27 -10.33 5.79 3.75
CA SER A 27 -10.10 6.71 2.64
C SER A 27 -8.77 6.41 1.96
N GLY A 28 -8.65 6.69 0.66
CA GLY A 28 -7.37 6.61 -0.05
C GLY A 28 -6.36 7.69 0.36
N ALA A 29 -6.78 8.66 1.19
CA ALA A 29 -5.91 9.67 1.77
C ALA A 29 -4.90 9.11 2.78
N GLY A 30 -3.73 9.73 2.88
CA GLY A 30 -2.70 9.34 3.84
C GLY A 30 -1.31 9.83 3.49
N ALA A 31 -0.33 9.33 4.23
CA ALA A 31 1.08 9.47 3.87
C ALA A 31 1.50 8.31 2.97
N TYR A 32 2.35 8.58 1.98
CA TYR A 32 2.74 7.59 0.98
C TYR A 32 4.21 7.68 0.62
N VAL A 33 4.71 6.58 0.06
CA VAL A 33 6.07 6.46 -0.44
C VAL A 33 6.07 5.63 -1.71
N ASP A 34 6.71 6.15 -2.74
CA ASP A 34 6.91 5.41 -3.99
C ASP A 34 8.16 4.55 -3.88
N LEU A 35 7.99 3.24 -4.06
CA LEU A 35 9.11 2.31 -4.07
C LEU A 35 9.76 2.30 -5.46
N SER A 36 11.09 2.21 -5.47
CA SER A 36 11.84 2.13 -6.73
C SER A 36 11.79 0.70 -7.30
N ARG A 37 12.05 0.57 -8.60
CA ARG A 37 12.26 -0.74 -9.24
C ARG A 37 13.59 -1.39 -8.84
N ASN A 38 14.54 -0.61 -8.33
CA ASN A 38 15.82 -1.14 -7.86
C ASN A 38 15.68 -1.66 -6.43
N LEU A 39 16.02 -2.94 -6.23
CA LEU A 39 15.96 -3.62 -4.95
C LEU A 39 16.84 -2.96 -3.88
N GLU A 40 18.04 -2.47 -4.21
CA GLU A 40 18.94 -1.83 -3.25
C GLU A 40 18.34 -0.53 -2.71
N LYS A 41 17.82 0.32 -3.60
CA LYS A 41 17.17 1.58 -3.24
C LYS A 41 15.91 1.33 -2.40
N THR A 42 15.08 0.38 -2.81
CA THR A 42 13.85 0.04 -2.09
C THR A 42 14.16 -0.55 -0.71
N THR A 43 15.20 -1.37 -0.60
CA THR A 43 15.63 -1.91 0.69
C THR A 43 16.13 -0.81 1.63
N GLN A 44 16.88 0.18 1.10
CA GLN A 44 17.28 1.35 1.88
C GLN A 44 16.08 2.17 2.35
N ILE A 45 15.13 2.47 1.47
CA ILE A 45 13.89 3.18 1.81
C ILE A 45 13.12 2.44 2.92
N ILE A 46 12.96 1.12 2.81
CA ILE A 46 12.23 0.33 3.81
C ILE A 46 12.98 0.33 5.15
N LYS A 47 14.31 0.24 5.15
CA LYS A 47 15.11 0.33 6.38
C LYS A 47 14.94 1.70 7.04
N ASP A 48 15.02 2.78 6.28
CA ASP A 48 14.81 4.13 6.79
C ASP A 48 13.40 4.29 7.39
N LEU A 49 12.36 3.72 6.75
CA LEU A 49 10.99 3.74 7.27
C LEU A 49 10.85 2.97 8.58
N PHE A 50 11.55 1.83 8.70
CA PHE A 50 11.54 1.02 9.91
C PHE A 50 12.28 1.70 11.07
N GLU A 51 13.46 2.25 10.80
CA GLU A 51 14.28 2.97 11.80
C GLU A 51 13.58 4.22 12.34
N ASN A 52 12.83 4.92 11.49
CA ASN A 52 12.08 6.11 11.89
C ASN A 52 10.68 5.80 12.44
N LEU A 53 10.33 4.53 12.69
CA LEU A 53 9.02 4.13 13.23
C LEU A 53 7.84 4.67 12.42
N TRP A 54 7.93 4.64 11.08
CA TRP A 54 6.83 5.07 10.22
C TRP A 54 5.54 4.28 10.49
N LEU A 55 5.69 3.01 10.88
CA LEU A 55 4.61 2.17 11.40
C LEU A 55 4.59 2.20 12.94
N ASP A 56 3.87 3.18 13.49
CA ASP A 56 3.66 3.27 14.94
C ASP A 56 2.29 2.71 15.38
N ARG A 57 2.04 2.62 16.69
CA ARG A 57 0.77 2.17 17.30
C ARG A 57 -0.47 2.96 16.82
N ALA A 58 -0.28 4.14 16.24
CA ALA A 58 -1.34 4.94 15.66
C ALA A 58 -1.74 4.48 14.23
N THR A 59 -0.89 3.73 13.54
CA THR A 59 -1.21 3.20 12.20
C THR A 59 -2.33 2.17 12.28
N ARG A 60 -3.40 2.40 11.51
CA ARG A 60 -4.58 1.53 11.49
C ARG A 60 -4.51 0.49 10.38
N ALA A 61 -4.04 0.90 9.20
CA ALA A 61 -3.88 0.06 8.03
C ALA A 61 -2.71 0.56 7.18
N VAL A 62 -2.04 -0.38 6.52
CA VAL A 62 -0.96 -0.14 5.55
C VAL A 62 -1.38 -0.78 4.24
N PHE A 63 -1.28 -0.01 3.15
CA PHE A 63 -1.61 -0.45 1.81
C PHE A 63 -0.33 -0.62 0.99
N LEU A 64 -0.12 -1.82 0.45
CA LEU A 64 0.91 -2.09 -0.56
C LEU A 64 0.20 -2.42 -1.87
N GLN A 65 0.41 -1.59 -2.89
CA GLN A 65 -0.26 -1.72 -4.18
C GLN A 65 0.79 -1.75 -5.30
N PHE A 66 0.70 -2.76 -6.16
CA PHE A 66 1.54 -2.85 -7.35
C PHE A 66 0.82 -3.61 -8.45
N THR A 67 1.19 -3.30 -9.69
CA THR A 67 0.66 -3.95 -10.89
C THR A 67 1.76 -4.74 -11.57
N LEU A 68 1.46 -5.99 -11.91
CA LEU A 68 2.32 -6.88 -12.68
C LEU A 68 1.74 -7.05 -14.09
N TYR A 69 2.60 -7.10 -15.10
CA TYR A 69 2.20 -7.37 -16.48
C TYR A 69 2.87 -8.65 -16.97
N ASN A 70 2.07 -9.58 -17.52
CA ASN A 70 2.57 -10.78 -18.17
C ASN A 70 2.45 -10.63 -19.70
N PRO A 71 3.57 -10.44 -20.43
CA PRO A 71 3.55 -10.22 -21.88
C PRO A 71 3.13 -11.46 -22.68
N ASN A 72 3.33 -12.67 -22.14
CA ASN A 72 3.01 -13.90 -22.87
C ASN A 72 1.49 -14.10 -23.03
N MET A 73 0.71 -13.70 -22.02
CA MET A 73 -0.75 -13.87 -22.02
C MET A 73 -1.52 -12.56 -22.23
N ASN A 74 -0.82 -11.42 -22.28
CA ASN A 74 -1.38 -10.06 -22.27
C ASN A 74 -2.39 -9.87 -21.12
N ILE A 75 -1.94 -10.17 -19.90
CA ILE A 75 -2.74 -10.04 -18.67
C ILE A 75 -2.02 -9.10 -17.71
N PHE A 76 -2.77 -8.15 -17.17
CA PHE A 76 -2.37 -7.31 -16.05
C PHE A 76 -2.93 -7.91 -14.76
N CYS A 77 -2.10 -8.01 -13.73
CA CYS A 77 -2.49 -8.44 -12.40
C CYS A 77 -2.26 -7.27 -11.45
N THR A 78 -3.32 -6.81 -10.79
CA THR A 78 -3.25 -5.78 -9.75
C THR A 78 -3.27 -6.47 -8.40
N CYS A 79 -2.21 -6.28 -7.63
CA CYS A 79 -2.08 -6.80 -6.28
C CYS A 79 -2.26 -5.67 -5.28
N ARG A 80 -3.20 -5.83 -4.35
CA ARG A 80 -3.43 -4.93 -3.22
C ARG A 80 -3.34 -5.75 -1.94
N SER A 81 -2.25 -5.56 -1.19
CA SER A 81 -2.09 -6.12 0.14
C SER A 81 -2.41 -5.06 1.19
N VAL A 82 -3.25 -5.43 2.16
CA VAL A 82 -3.66 -4.58 3.26
C VAL A 82 -3.28 -5.27 4.55
N THR A 83 -2.45 -4.61 5.35
CA THR A 83 -2.11 -5.05 6.70
C THR A 83 -2.76 -4.08 7.67
N GLY A 84 -3.72 -4.58 8.45
CA GLY A 84 -4.42 -3.81 9.47
C GLY A 84 -4.32 -4.48 10.82
N ARG A 85 -4.22 -3.68 11.89
CA ARG A 85 -4.16 -4.18 13.26
C ARG A 85 -5.50 -4.02 13.95
N LEU A 86 -6.15 -5.13 14.31
CA LEU A 86 -7.37 -5.08 15.11
C LEU A 86 -7.05 -4.71 16.56
N ARG A 87 -7.65 -3.63 17.05
CA ARG A 87 -7.97 -3.51 18.48
C ARG A 87 -9.37 -4.10 18.70
N PRO A 88 -9.64 -4.90 19.75
CA PRO A 88 -8.85 -5.14 20.98
C PRO A 88 -7.98 -6.41 20.99
N LEU A 89 -8.00 -7.23 19.94
CA LEU A 89 -7.36 -8.57 19.95
C LEU A 89 -5.86 -8.57 19.61
N PHE A 90 -5.25 -7.42 19.30
CA PHE A 90 -3.85 -7.31 18.85
C PHE A 90 -3.47 -8.32 17.74
N LEU A 91 -4.45 -8.74 16.94
CA LEU A 91 -4.25 -9.64 15.82
C LEU A 91 -3.96 -8.82 14.57
N ASP A 92 -2.80 -9.05 13.97
CA ASP A 92 -2.47 -8.50 12.67
C ASP A 92 -3.23 -9.31 11.60
N ARG A 93 -4.10 -8.66 10.83
CA ARG A 93 -4.73 -9.28 9.68
C ARG A 93 -4.09 -8.76 8.40
N ASN A 94 -3.68 -9.72 7.58
CA ASN A 94 -3.20 -9.48 6.23
C ASN A 94 -4.27 -9.94 5.26
N VAL A 95 -4.83 -9.02 4.49
CA VAL A 95 -5.76 -9.32 3.39
C VAL A 95 -5.07 -8.94 2.11
N CYS A 96 -4.89 -9.91 1.21
CA CYS A 96 -4.30 -9.67 -0.09
C CYS A 96 -5.35 -9.97 -1.17
N LYS A 97 -5.63 -8.99 -2.02
CA LYS A 97 -6.54 -9.11 -3.16
C LYS A 97 -5.76 -9.01 -4.46
N TRP A 98 -6.07 -9.91 -5.38
CA TRP A 98 -5.41 -10.04 -6.67
C TRP A 98 -6.52 -10.01 -7.72
N ASP A 99 -6.49 -9.02 -8.60
CA ASP A 99 -7.46 -8.86 -9.68
C ASP A 99 -6.72 -8.91 -11.01
N THR A 100 -7.13 -9.81 -11.91
CA THR A 100 -6.53 -9.96 -13.25
C THR A 100 -7.43 -9.34 -14.31
N CYS A 101 -6.87 -8.45 -15.12
CA CYS A 101 -7.59 -7.76 -16.19
C CYS A 101 -6.79 -7.82 -17.49
N ARG A 102 -7.50 -7.96 -18.62
CA ARG A 102 -6.93 -7.76 -19.96
C ARG A 102 -7.29 -6.35 -20.42
N LEU A 103 -6.29 -5.47 -20.55
CA LEU A 103 -6.51 -4.06 -20.89
C LEU A 103 -6.64 -3.83 -22.39
N PHE A 104 -6.01 -4.67 -23.21
CA PHE A 104 -6.05 -4.56 -24.67
C PHE A 104 -6.75 -5.79 -25.27
N PRO A 105 -7.72 -5.60 -26.18
CA PRO A 105 -8.44 -6.69 -26.84
C PRO A 105 -7.51 -7.60 -27.67
#